data_AF-A0AAD4VHI9-F1
#
_entry.id   AF-A0AAD4VHI9-F1
#
_cell.length_a   1.000
_cell.length_b   1.000
_cell.length_c   1.000
_cell.angle_alpha   90.00
_cell.angle_beta   90.00
_cell.angle_gamma   90.00
#
_symmetry.space_group_name_H-M   'P 1'
#
loop_
_entity.id
_entity.type
_entity.pdbx_description
1 polymer ?
#
loop_
_entity_poly.entity_id
_entity_poly.type
_entity_poly.pdbx_seq_one_letter_code
_entity_poly.pdbx_strand_id
1 'polypeptide(L)'
;MTRKNGVAHALPVVIPASSSHEEKPEKFNGIDFKRWQQNMQFYLTTLNLPKFLKEDTPATGTITKAVTATDGWYHSEFLYKNYILNGMDNTLCNVYSPTKIAKALW
;
A
#
# COMPACT_ATOMS: atom_id res chain seq x y z
N MET A 1 1.00 -61.19 32.68
CA MET A 1 1.68 -59.88 32.78
C MET A 1 1.53 -59.21 31.43
N THR A 2 0.54 -58.33 31.28
CA THR A 2 0.13 -57.78 29.97
C THR A 2 0.39 -56.28 29.97
N ARG A 3 1.43 -55.81 29.28
CA ARG A 3 1.65 -54.38 29.04
C ARG A 3 0.93 -53.99 27.75
N LYS A 4 -0.15 -53.21 27.89
CA LYS A 4 -0.81 -52.54 26.77
C LYS A 4 -0.01 -51.27 26.47
N ASN A 5 0.49 -51.16 25.24
CA ASN A 5 1.20 -49.98 24.76
C ASN A 5 0.19 -48.84 24.59
N GLY A 6 0.44 -47.72 25.26
CA GLY A 6 -0.33 -46.49 25.11
C GLY A 6 0.00 -45.82 23.78
N VAL A 7 -1.01 -45.64 22.94
CA VAL A 7 -0.88 -44.86 21.70
C VAL A 7 -1.06 -43.39 22.08
N ALA A 8 0.02 -42.62 22.01
CA ALA A 8 -0.05 -41.17 22.16
C ALA A 8 -0.72 -40.59 20.90
N HIS A 9 -1.95 -40.12 21.05
CA HIS A 9 -2.61 -39.34 20.01
C HIS A 9 -2.00 -37.94 19.99
N ALA A 10 -1.09 -37.69 19.05
CA ALA A 10 -0.64 -36.34 18.75
C ALA A 10 -1.84 -35.54 18.22
N LEU A 11 -2.23 -34.49 18.94
CA LEU A 11 -3.24 -33.54 18.48
C LEU A 11 -2.71 -32.82 17.23
N PRO A 12 -3.56 -32.54 16.23
CA PRO A 12 -3.15 -31.73 15.10
C PRO A 12 -2.81 -30.33 15.63
N VAL A 13 -1.55 -29.92 15.45
CA VAL A 13 -1.17 -28.51 15.58
C VAL A 13 -1.98 -27.76 14.53
N VAL A 14 -2.99 -27.04 15.00
CA VAL A 14 -3.72 -26.08 14.16
C VAL A 14 -2.73 -24.98 13.86
N ILE A 15 -2.04 -25.09 12.72
CA ILE A 15 -1.34 -23.96 12.13
C ILE A 15 -2.45 -22.95 11.85
N PRO A 16 -2.49 -21.76 12.50
CA PRO A 16 -3.40 -20.72 12.06
C PRO A 16 -3.05 -20.49 10.59
N ALA A 17 -4.02 -20.72 9.70
CA ALA A 17 -3.87 -20.42 8.30
C ALA A 17 -3.39 -18.97 8.24
N SER A 18 -2.11 -18.79 7.89
CA SER A 18 -1.64 -17.48 7.50
C SER A 18 -2.55 -17.10 6.34
N SER A 19 -3.27 -16.00 6.52
CA SER A 19 -4.04 -15.35 5.48
C SER A 19 -3.06 -14.95 4.39
N SER A 20 -2.78 -15.92 3.53
CA SER A 20 -1.88 -15.80 2.41
C SER A 20 -2.67 -15.08 1.31
N HIS A 21 -2.03 -14.03 0.80
CA HIS A 21 -2.48 -13.16 -0.31
C HIS A 21 -3.56 -12.12 -0.02
N GLU A 22 -3.22 -11.11 0.77
CA GLU A 22 -3.52 -9.74 0.33
C GLU A 22 -2.20 -8.99 0.17
N GLU A 23 -1.75 -8.85 -1.07
CA GLU A 23 -0.67 -7.93 -1.44
C GLU A 23 -1.03 -6.47 -1.13
N LYS A 24 -2.29 -6.20 -0.78
CA LYS A 24 -2.89 -4.89 -0.58
C LYS A 24 -3.09 -4.59 0.92
N PRO A 25 -2.75 -3.37 1.38
CA PRO A 25 -2.91 -2.97 2.78
C PRO A 25 -4.39 -2.91 3.19
N GLU A 26 -4.63 -3.17 4.48
CA GLU A 26 -5.95 -3.01 5.11
C GLU A 26 -6.48 -1.58 4.91
N LYS A 27 -7.80 -1.46 4.76
CA LYS A 27 -8.47 -0.18 4.58
C LYS A 27 -8.36 0.69 5.84
N PHE A 28 -7.93 1.93 5.66
CA PHE A 28 -7.96 2.95 6.70
C PHE A 28 -9.39 3.30 7.06
N ASN A 29 -9.70 3.22 8.35
CA ASN A 29 -10.99 3.57 8.93
C ASN A 29 -10.95 4.84 9.78
N GLY A 30 -9.85 5.60 9.72
CA GLY A 30 -9.64 6.81 10.52
C GLY A 30 -8.84 6.59 11.81
N ILE A 31 -8.57 5.34 12.21
CA ILE A 31 -7.86 5.00 13.45
C ILE A 31 -6.41 4.62 13.15
N ASP A 32 -5.49 4.99 14.03
CA ASP A 32 -4.06 4.67 13.93
C ASP A 32 -3.40 5.10 12.61
N PHE A 33 -3.67 6.34 12.17
CA PHE A 33 -3.15 6.90 10.90
C PHE A 33 -1.66 6.61 10.69
N LYS A 34 -0.83 6.76 11.72
CA LYS A 34 0.62 6.50 11.63
C LYS A 34 0.95 5.05 11.25
N ARG A 35 0.20 4.07 11.79
CA ARG A 35 0.40 2.65 11.47
C ARG A 35 -0.10 2.35 10.06
N TRP A 36 -1.26 2.86 9.69
CA TRP A 36 -1.77 2.72 8.32
C TRP A 36 -0.83 3.36 7.29
N GLN A 37 -0.32 4.56 7.57
CA GLN A 37 0.64 5.29 6.75
C GLN A 37 1.93 4.47 6.52
N GLN A 38 2.47 3.85 7.57
CA GLN A 38 3.62 2.95 7.44
C GLN A 38 3.33 1.73 6.53
N ASN A 39 2.17 1.09 6.70
CA ASN A 39 1.75 -0.02 5.86
C ASN A 39 1.57 0.40 4.39
N MET A 40 1.00 1.59 4.15
CA MET A 40 0.89 2.18 2.82
C MET A 40 2.25 2.49 2.19
N GLN A 41 3.23 3.01 2.96
CA GLN A 41 4.59 3.23 2.45
C GLN A 41 5.23 1.93 1.98
N PHE A 42 5.08 0.87 2.77
CA PHE A 42 5.61 -0.45 2.42
C PHE A 42 4.98 -0.97 1.12
N TYR A 43 3.65 -0.89 1.00
CA TYR A 43 2.92 -1.28 -0.20
C TYR A 43 3.38 -0.52 -1.46
N LEU A 44 3.47 0.82 -1.36
CA LEU A 44 3.90 1.67 -2.47
C LEU A 44 5.36 1.41 -2.87
N THR A 45 6.21 1.01 -1.92
CA THR A 45 7.60 0.63 -2.18
C THR A 45 7.68 -0.70 -2.95
N THR A 46 6.87 -1.70 -2.57
CA THR A 46 6.75 -2.99 -3.28
C THR A 46 6.28 -2.80 -4.72
N LEU A 47 5.37 -1.84 -4.96
CA LEU A 47 4.89 -1.47 -6.29
C LEU A 47 5.93 -0.73 -7.16
N ASN A 48 7.15 -0.50 -6.66
CA ASN A 48 8.25 0.18 -7.38
C ASN A 48 7.93 1.63 -7.81
N LEU A 49 6.91 2.26 -7.20
CA LEU A 49 6.59 3.68 -7.38
C LEU A 49 7.67 4.68 -6.91
N PRO A 50 8.62 4.36 -5.98
CA PRO A 50 9.63 5.33 -5.55
C PRO A 50 10.51 5.86 -6.68
N LYS A 51 10.61 5.15 -7.81
CA LYS A 51 11.34 5.59 -8.99
C LYS A 51 10.79 6.89 -9.59
N PHE A 52 9.49 7.16 -9.40
CA PHE A 52 8.85 8.37 -9.92
C PHE A 52 8.81 9.54 -8.92
N LEU A 53 9.03 9.28 -7.63
CA LEU A 53 9.08 10.31 -6.58
C LEU A 53 10.49 10.92 -6.42
N LYS A 54 11.53 10.29 -7.00
CA LYS A 54 12.90 10.80 -7.01
C LYS A 54 13.20 11.74 -8.17
N GLU A 55 12.27 11.87 -9.13
CA GLU A 55 12.38 12.90 -10.15
C GLU A 55 11.90 14.20 -9.53
N ASP A 56 12.86 14.96 -8.96
CA ASP A 56 12.64 16.32 -8.53
C ASP A 56 11.92 17.09 -9.64
N THR A 57 10.89 17.85 -9.24
CA THR A 57 10.10 18.78 -10.07
C THR A 57 10.90 19.26 -11.28
N PRO A 58 10.44 19.08 -12.54
CA PRO A 58 11.27 19.32 -13.70
C PRO A 58 11.84 20.74 -13.66
N ALA A 59 13.11 20.86 -13.31
CA ALA A 59 13.81 22.13 -13.27
C ALA A 59 14.01 22.56 -14.72
N THR A 60 13.10 23.39 -15.22
CA THR A 60 13.16 24.22 -16.43
C THR A 60 14.15 23.73 -17.50
N GLY A 61 13.95 22.51 -17.99
CA GLY A 61 14.70 21.92 -19.11
C GLY A 61 13.99 22.16 -20.44
N THR A 62 14.70 22.01 -21.56
CA THR A 62 14.22 22.21 -22.94
C THR A 62 12.79 21.70 -23.15
N ILE A 63 11.93 22.52 -23.79
CA ILE A 63 10.46 22.37 -23.90
C ILE A 63 10.00 20.92 -24.11
N THR A 64 10.69 20.14 -24.97
CA THR A 64 10.35 18.74 -25.26
C THR A 64 10.64 17.77 -24.11
N LYS A 65 11.76 17.93 -23.38
CA LYS A 65 12.09 17.11 -22.21
C LYS A 65 11.24 17.48 -21.00
N ALA A 66 10.93 18.78 -20.86
CA ALA A 66 10.00 19.26 -19.84
C ALA A 66 8.60 18.68 -20.00
N VAL A 67 8.07 18.62 -21.24
CA VAL A 67 6.75 18.03 -21.53
C VAL A 67 6.69 16.54 -21.15
N THR A 68 7.71 15.76 -21.49
CA THR A 68 7.76 14.33 -21.11
C THR A 68 7.96 14.12 -19.61
N ALA A 69 8.75 14.98 -18.96
CA ALA A 69 8.97 14.91 -17.51
C ALA A 69 7.71 15.35 -16.74
N THR A 70 6.93 16.32 -17.27
CA THR A 70 5.63 16.66 -16.70
C THR A 70 4.62 15.53 -16.85
N ASP A 71 4.56 14.84 -18.00
CA ASP A 71 3.63 13.73 -18.20
C ASP A 71 3.92 12.55 -17.26
N GLY A 72 5.20 12.19 -17.10
CA GLY A 72 5.62 11.17 -16.15
C GLY A 72 5.30 11.52 -14.70
N TRP A 73 5.47 12.79 -14.33
CA TRP A 73 5.13 13.31 -13.00
C TRP A 73 3.62 13.33 -12.74
N TYR A 74 2.79 13.78 -13.69
CA TYR A 74 1.33 13.73 -13.54
C TYR A 74 0.82 12.30 -13.46
N HIS A 75 1.41 11.38 -14.22
CA HIS A 75 1.07 9.97 -14.17
C HIS A 75 1.40 9.37 -12.79
N SER A 76 2.56 9.69 -12.23
CA SER A 76 2.96 9.19 -10.92
C SER A 76 2.12 9.78 -9.78
N GLU A 77 1.81 11.09 -9.83
CA GLU A 77 0.88 11.74 -8.90
C GLU A 77 -0.51 11.10 -8.96
N PHE A 78 -1.02 10.81 -10.17
CA PHE A 78 -2.30 10.13 -10.35
C PHE A 78 -2.28 8.72 -9.75
N LEU A 79 -1.24 7.93 -10.00
CA LEU A 79 -1.10 6.59 -9.43
C LEU A 79 -1.00 6.64 -7.90
N TYR A 80 -0.15 7.49 -7.35
CA TYR A 80 0.03 7.63 -5.90
C TYR A 80 -1.28 8.00 -5.21
N LYS A 81 -2.02 8.97 -5.78
CA LYS A 81 -3.35 9.34 -5.29
C LYS A 81 -4.34 8.17 -5.33
N ASN A 82 -4.38 7.43 -6.44
CA ASN A 82 -5.28 6.28 -6.56
C ASN A 82 -4.96 5.18 -5.54
N TYR A 83 -3.68 4.89 -5.30
CA TYR A 83 -3.31 3.89 -4.30
C TYR A 83 -3.67 4.33 -2.89
N ILE A 84 -3.45 5.60 -2.53
CA ILE A 84 -3.87 6.15 -1.23
C ILE A 84 -5.38 6.04 -1.05
N LEU A 85 -6.17 6.49 -2.02
CA LEU A 85 -7.63 6.41 -1.97
C LEU A 85 -8.12 4.96 -1.92
N ASN A 86 -7.46 4.05 -2.66
CA ASN A 86 -7.72 2.61 -2.57
C ASN A 86 -7.31 1.99 -1.22
N GLY A 87 -6.47 2.65 -0.44
CA GLY A 87 -6.14 2.29 0.93
C GLY A 87 -7.13 2.83 1.96
N MET A 88 -8.10 3.67 1.59
CA MET A 88 -9.13 4.22 2.49
C MET A 88 -10.44 3.44 2.41
N ASP A 89 -11.21 3.45 3.50
CA ASP A 89 -12.62 3.04 3.44
C ASP A 89 -13.43 3.95 2.51
N ASN A 90 -14.65 3.53 2.16
CA ASN A 90 -15.47 4.27 1.19
C ASN A 90 -15.87 5.66 1.69
N THR A 91 -16.06 5.84 2.99
CA THR A 91 -16.46 7.12 3.59
C THR A 91 -15.32 8.13 3.47
N LEU A 92 -14.11 7.74 3.88
CA LEU A 92 -12.91 8.57 3.80
C LEU A 92 -12.49 8.80 2.36
N CYS A 93 -12.57 7.78 1.50
CA CYS A 93 -12.31 7.94 0.07
C CYS A 93 -13.19 9.03 -0.55
N ASN A 94 -14.49 9.06 -0.24
CA ASN A 94 -15.40 10.10 -0.74
C ASN A 94 -14.99 11.50 -0.27
N VAL A 95 -14.66 11.66 1.01
CA VAL A 95 -14.22 12.94 1.60
C VAL A 95 -12.93 13.44 0.95
N TYR A 96 -11.98 12.55 0.70
CA TYR A 96 -10.64 12.90 0.23
C TYR A 96 -10.46 12.84 -1.29
N SER A 97 -11.38 12.23 -2.03
CA SER A 97 -11.36 12.14 -3.50
C SER A 97 -11.19 13.48 -4.24
N PRO A 98 -11.74 14.63 -3.76
CA PRO A 98 -11.56 15.91 -4.44
C PRO A 98 -10.14 16.49 -4.31
N THR A 99 -9.29 15.88 -3.48
CA THR A 99 -7.91 16.35 -3.25
C THR A 99 -7.11 16.30 -4.55
N LYS A 100 -6.47 17.43 -4.88
CA LYS A 100 -5.80 17.62 -6.16
C LYS A 100 -4.43 16.96 -6.22
N ILE A 101 -3.68 17.01 -5.13
CA ILE A 101 -2.30 16.52 -5.03
C ILE A 101 -2.21 15.39 -4.02
N ALA A 102 -1.41 14.37 -4.33
CA ALA A 102 -1.35 13.19 -3.48
C ALA A 102 -0.66 13.47 -2.14
N LYS A 103 0.26 14.44 -2.11
CA LYS A 103 0.93 14.94 -0.89
C LYS A 103 -0.04 15.47 0.19
N ALA A 104 -1.23 15.94 -0.18
CA ALA A 104 -2.20 16.44 0.79
C ALA A 104 -3.03 15.33 1.46
N LEU A 105 -2.91 14.08 0.98
CA LEU A 105 -3.55 12.89 1.55
C LEU A 105 -2.65 12.13 2.53
N TRP A 106 -1.46 12.67 2.81
CA TRP A 106 -0.35 12.03 3.49
C TRP A 106 0.02 12.79 4.77
#